data_AF-A0A924I769-F1
#
_entry.id   AF-A0A924I769-F1
#
_cell.length_a   1.000
_cell.length_b   1.000
_cell.length_c   1.000
_cell.angle_alpha   90.00
_cell.angle_beta   90.00
_cell.angle_gamma   90.00
#
_symmetry.space_group_name_H-M   'P 1'
#
loop_
_entity.id
_entity.type
_entity.pdbx_description
1 polymer ?
#
loop_
_entity_poly.entity_id
_entity_poly.type
_entity_poly.pdbx_seq_one_letter_code
_entity_poly.pdbx_strand_id
1 'polypeptide(L)'
;MLAGFFSIIPGCIHFFLPDGGAGVIAGIDLSTRAETIIAVFAWLGAMQIPHGIAQLVVGWRYRPLVPLFLALLILERGLMAIDGWLLKDAHAAANAAHRPPEHFASVTTVALAGIAL
;
A
#
# COMPACT_ATOMS: atom_id res chain seq x y z
N MET A 1 14.96 -5.00 0.61
CA MET A 1 14.59 -5.94 -0.48
C MET A 1 13.16 -6.45 -0.31
N LEU A 2 12.79 -7.03 0.85
CA LEU A 2 11.41 -7.48 1.10
C LEU A 2 10.35 -6.40 0.87
N ALA A 3 10.57 -5.18 1.36
CA ALA A 3 9.67 -4.04 1.13
C ALA A 3 9.36 -3.79 -0.35
N GLY A 4 10.35 -3.99 -1.24
CA GLY A 4 10.17 -3.83 -2.67
C GLY A 4 9.21 -4.86 -3.27
N PHE A 5 9.33 -6.13 -2.87
CA PHE A 5 8.36 -7.17 -3.27
C PHE A 5 6.97 -6.90 -2.70
N PHE A 6 6.87 -6.46 -1.44
CA PHE A 6 5.61 -6.10 -0.81
C PHE A 6 4.98 -4.81 -1.35
N SER A 7 5.70 -4.04 -2.16
CA SER A 7 5.13 -2.92 -2.94
C SER A 7 4.76 -3.36 -4.36
N ILE A 8 5.59 -4.16 -5.02
CA ILE A 8 5.35 -4.62 -6.40
C ILE A 8 4.14 -5.54 -6.48
N ILE A 9 4.01 -6.51 -5.56
CA ILE A 9 2.93 -7.51 -5.63
C ILE A 9 1.55 -6.84 -5.51
N PRO A 10 1.27 -6.01 -4.47
CA PRO A 10 0.02 -5.24 -4.42
C PRO A 10 -0.11 -4.26 -5.58
N GLY A 11 0.99 -3.66 -6.04
CA GLY A 11 0.96 -2.75 -7.18
C GLY A 11 0.47 -3.42 -8.45
N CYS A 12 0.94 -4.64 -8.73
CA CYS A 12 0.45 -5.47 -9.83
C CYS A 12 -1.02 -5.87 -9.63
N ILE A 13 -1.43 -6.20 -8.41
CA ILE A 13 -2.84 -6.51 -8.11
C ILE A 13 -3.72 -5.30 -8.44
N HIS A 14 -3.38 -4.13 -7.92
CA HIS A 14 -4.11 -2.89 -8.15
C HIS A 14 -4.15 -2.47 -9.63
N PHE A 15 -3.07 -2.71 -10.37
CA PHE A 15 -2.98 -2.32 -11.77
C PHE A 15 -3.65 -3.30 -12.74
N PHE A 16 -3.56 -4.61 -12.48
CA PHE A 16 -3.95 -5.64 -13.46
C PHE A 16 -5.23 -6.41 -13.12
N LEU A 17 -5.69 -6.45 -11.86
CA LEU A 17 -7.01 -7.06 -11.60
C LEU A 17 -8.12 -6.21 -12.24
N PRO A 18 -9.19 -6.84 -12.77
CA PRO A 18 -10.30 -6.11 -13.40
C PRO A 18 -10.95 -5.05 -12.50
N ASP A 19 -10.98 -5.27 -11.18
CA ASP A 19 -11.51 -4.33 -10.19
C ASP A 19 -10.41 -3.66 -9.35
N GLY A 20 -9.13 -3.87 -9.69
CA GLY A 20 -7.96 -3.44 -8.92
C GLY A 20 -7.89 -4.05 -7.50
N GLY A 21 -8.70 -5.06 -7.18
CA GLY A 21 -8.86 -5.57 -5.83
C GLY A 21 -9.79 -4.73 -4.95
N ALA A 22 -10.43 -3.68 -5.46
CA ALA A 22 -11.35 -2.84 -4.69
C ALA A 22 -12.54 -3.65 -4.15
N GLY A 23 -13.19 -4.46 -4.99
CA GLY A 23 -14.30 -5.31 -4.57
C GLY A 23 -13.81 -6.63 -3.99
N VAL A 24 -13.04 -7.40 -4.76
CA VAL A 24 -12.69 -8.79 -4.43
C VAL A 24 -11.70 -8.94 -3.27
N ILE A 25 -10.94 -7.89 -2.92
CA ILE A 25 -10.00 -7.91 -1.78
C ILE A 25 -10.42 -6.91 -0.70
N ALA A 26 -10.69 -5.66 -1.07
CA ALA A 26 -11.00 -4.60 -0.12
C ALA A 26 -12.48 -4.53 0.28
N GLY A 27 -13.37 -5.26 -0.39
CA GLY A 27 -14.80 -5.30 -0.06
C GLY A 27 -15.53 -3.97 -0.30
N ILE A 28 -14.96 -3.09 -1.12
CA ILE A 28 -15.57 -1.81 -1.49
C ILE A 28 -16.79 -2.10 -2.37
N ASP A 29 -17.92 -1.47 -2.05
CA ASP A 29 -19.11 -1.54 -2.89
C ASP A 29 -18.88 -0.84 -4.22
N LEU A 30 -18.97 -1.60 -5.30
CA LEU A 30 -18.84 -1.12 -6.67
C LEU A 30 -20.20 -0.89 -7.35
N SER A 31 -21.32 -0.94 -6.62
CA SER A 31 -22.65 -0.60 -7.15
C SER A 31 -22.71 0.84 -7.67
N THR A 32 -21.87 1.72 -7.12
CA THR A 32 -21.83 3.15 -7.41
C THR A 32 -20.40 3.58 -7.72
N ARG A 33 -20.19 4.30 -8.83
CA ARG A 33 -18.88 4.86 -9.24
C ARG A 33 -17.76 3.83 -9.47
N ALA A 34 -18.11 2.60 -9.87
CA ALA A 34 -17.14 1.52 -10.13
C ALA A 34 -15.97 1.97 -11.01
N GLU A 35 -16.25 2.60 -12.17
CA GLU A 35 -15.21 3.02 -13.11
C GLU A 35 -14.20 3.97 -12.47
N THR A 36 -14.67 4.93 -11.67
CA THR A 36 -13.78 5.87 -10.97
C THR A 36 -12.93 5.15 -9.91
N ILE A 37 -13.55 4.27 -9.11
CA ILE A 37 -12.84 3.52 -8.07
C ILE A 37 -11.75 2.64 -8.71
N ILE A 38 -12.10 1.89 -9.75
CA ILE A 38 -11.17 1.01 -10.49
C ILE A 38 -10.03 1.83 -11.10
N ALA A 39 -10.33 2.99 -11.71
CA ALA A 39 -9.30 3.86 -12.27
C ALA A 39 -8.32 4.40 -11.20
N VAL A 40 -8.83 4.77 -10.01
CA VAL A 40 -7.96 5.21 -8.89
C VAL A 40 -7.09 4.06 -8.38
N PHE A 41 -7.63 2.84 -8.28
CA PHE A 41 -6.84 1.67 -7.90
C PHE A 41 -5.76 1.35 -8.94
N ALA A 42 -6.09 1.39 -10.23
CA ALA A 42 -5.09 1.25 -11.29
C ALA A 42 -3.99 2.32 -11.18
N TRP A 43 -4.37 3.58 -10.90
CA TRP A 43 -3.38 4.64 -10.67
C TRP A 43 -2.49 4.36 -9.44
N LEU A 44 -3.05 3.88 -8.34
CA LEU A 44 -2.30 3.46 -7.16
C LEU A 44 -1.29 2.36 -7.52
N GLY A 45 -1.71 1.34 -8.26
CA GLY A 45 -0.84 0.26 -8.73
C GLY A 45 0.31 0.78 -9.61
N ALA A 46 0.02 1.72 -10.50
CA ALA A 46 1.00 2.35 -11.38
C ALA A 46 2.11 3.09 -10.61
N MET A 47 1.81 3.62 -9.41
CA MET A 47 2.80 4.25 -8.54
C MET A 47 3.56 3.24 -7.68
N GLN A 48 2.88 2.20 -7.19
CA GLN A 48 3.49 1.19 -6.31
C GLN A 48 4.55 0.32 -7.01
N ILE A 49 4.31 -0.06 -8.27
CA ILE A 49 5.25 -0.89 -9.05
C ILE A 49 6.64 -0.22 -9.17
N PRO A 50 6.78 1.01 -9.72
CA PRO A 50 8.09 1.65 -9.83
C PRO A 50 8.70 1.97 -8.46
N HIS A 51 7.88 2.31 -7.46
CA HIS A 51 8.38 2.52 -6.09
C HIS A 51 9.02 1.23 -5.54
N GLY A 52 8.35 0.09 -5.65
CA GLY A 52 8.90 -1.18 -5.21
C GLY A 52 10.14 -1.62 -6.00
N ILE A 53 10.21 -1.32 -7.30
CA ILE A 53 11.42 -1.52 -8.11
C ILE A 53 12.58 -0.67 -7.57
N ALA A 54 12.33 0.61 -7.26
CA ALA A 54 13.34 1.48 -6.67
C ALA A 54 13.85 0.92 -5.32
N GLN A 55 12.97 0.43 -4.46
CA GLN A 55 13.33 -0.20 -3.19
C GLN A 55 14.16 -1.49 -3.37
N LEU A 56 13.88 -2.29 -4.40
CA LEU A 56 14.72 -3.45 -4.75
C LEU A 56 16.12 -3.01 -5.21
N VAL A 57 16.17 -2.07 -6.15
CA VAL A 57 17.45 -1.55 -6.70
C VAL A 57 18.31 -0.91 -5.61
N VAL A 58 17.70 -0.13 -4.70
CA VAL A 58 18.40 0.45 -3.54
C VAL A 58 18.91 -0.63 -2.59
N GLY A 59 18.05 -1.59 -2.23
CA GLY A 59 18.44 -2.68 -1.32
C GLY A 59 19.53 -3.61 -1.87
N TRP A 60 19.61 -3.74 -3.20
CA TRP A 60 20.63 -4.56 -3.87
C TRP A 60 21.92 -3.78 -4.16
N ARG A 61 21.80 -2.63 -4.83
CA ARG A 61 22.92 -1.94 -5.49
C ARG A 61 23.33 -0.61 -4.87
N TYR A 62 22.39 0.14 -4.32
CA TYR A 62 22.62 1.49 -3.76
C TYR A 62 22.42 1.49 -2.25
N ARG A 63 23.03 0.52 -1.57
CA ARG A 63 22.83 0.24 -0.13
C ARG A 63 23.03 1.45 0.80
N PRO A 64 23.94 2.42 0.53
CA PRO A 64 24.02 3.64 1.35
C PRO A 64 22.72 4.47 1.40
N LEU A 65 21.81 4.31 0.44
CA LEU A 65 20.50 4.98 0.43
C LEU A 65 19.42 4.22 1.22
N VAL A 66 19.72 3.03 1.76
CA VAL A 66 18.74 2.21 2.49
C VAL A 66 18.13 2.95 3.68
N PRO A 67 18.88 3.66 4.55
CA PRO A 67 18.27 4.39 5.66
C PRO A 67 17.25 5.45 5.20
N LEU A 68 17.57 6.19 4.13
CA LEU A 68 16.65 7.16 3.55
C LEU A 68 15.36 6.48 3.05
N PHE A 69 15.49 5.38 2.31
CA PHE A 69 14.32 4.65 1.79
C PHE A 69 13.49 3.99 2.89
N LEU A 70 14.11 3.52 3.98
CA LEU A 70 13.38 3.02 5.15
C LEU A 70 12.65 4.15 5.86
N ALA A 71 13.25 5.33 6.02
CA ALA A 71 12.57 6.49 6.60
C ALA A 71 11.36 6.93 5.75
N LEU A 72 11.51 6.96 4.42
CA LEU A 72 10.40 7.26 3.50
C LEU A 72 9.31 6.18 3.54
N LEU A 73 9.68 4.91 3.66
CA LEU A 73 8.72 3.81 3.81
C LEU A 73 7.94 3.91 5.13
N ILE A 74 8.63 4.23 6.24
CA ILE A 74 7.98 4.47 7.54
C ILE A 74 7.00 5.63 7.42
N LEU A 75 7.38 6.72 6.75
CA LEU A 75 6.50 7.87 6.54
C LEU A 75 5.27 7.50 5.71
N GLU A 76 5.46 6.86 4.56
CA GLU A 76 4.38 6.43 3.66
C GLU A 76 3.40 5.50 4.39
N ARG A 77 3.91 4.41 4.97
CA ARG A 77 3.07 3.43 5.68
C ARG A 77 2.49 3.98 6.97
N GLY A 78 3.17 4.93 7.61
CA GLY A 78 2.66 5.66 8.76
C GLY A 78 1.45 6.51 8.41
N LEU A 79 1.50 7.27 7.31
CA LEU A 79 0.36 8.05 6.83
C LEU A 79 -0.83 7.15 6.45
N MET A 80 -0.57 6.03 5.77
CA MET A 80 -1.59 5.04 5.43
C MET A 80 -2.21 4.40 6.67
N ALA A 81 -1.40 4.03 7.67
CA ALA A 81 -1.89 3.49 8.94
C ALA A 81 -2.72 4.53 9.71
N ILE A 82 -2.28 5.80 9.75
CA ILE A 82 -3.04 6.87 10.40
C ILE A 82 -4.39 7.04 9.71
N ASP A 83 -4.45 7.06 8.37
CA ASP A 83 -5.73 7.21 7.68
C ASP A 83 -6.66 6.00 7.88
N GLY A 84 -6.13 4.79 7.71
CA GLY A 84 -6.87 3.53 7.83
C GLY A 84 -7.33 3.15 9.25
N TRP A 85 -6.77 3.79 10.28
CA TRP A 85 -7.09 3.48 11.68
C TRP A 85 -7.60 4.65 12.52
N LEU A 86 -7.28 5.89 12.14
CA LEU A 86 -7.62 7.08 12.94
C LEU A 86 -8.37 8.17 12.17
N LEU A 87 -8.28 8.24 10.84
CA LEU A 87 -8.85 9.35 10.07
C LEU A 87 -10.00 8.91 9.15
N LYS A 88 -9.93 9.27 7.86
CA LYS A 88 -11.09 9.27 6.96
C LYS A 88 -11.57 7.86 6.70
N ASP A 89 -10.62 6.99 6.38
CA ASP A 89 -10.91 5.60 6.08
C ASP A 89 -11.25 4.80 7.35
N ALA A 90 -10.70 5.18 8.51
CA ALA A 90 -11.09 4.59 9.78
C ALA A 90 -12.58 4.79 10.11
N HIS A 91 -13.14 5.97 9.83
CA HIS A 91 -14.57 6.23 10.02
C HIS A 91 -15.44 5.41 9.06
N ALA A 92 -14.98 5.20 7.82
CA ALA A 92 -15.66 4.32 6.87
C ALA A 92 -15.57 2.85 7.31
N ALA A 93 -14.39 2.40 7.72
CA ALA A 93 -14.10 1.03 8.14
C ALA A 93 -14.69 0.65 9.50
N ALA A 94 -14.95 1.60 10.41
CA ALA A 94 -15.64 1.33 11.68
C ALA A 94 -17.08 0.82 11.46
N ASN A 95 -17.68 1.17 10.32
CA ASN A 95 -19.02 0.73 9.92
C ASN A 95 -18.98 -0.49 8.98
N ALA A 96 -17.79 -0.97 8.61
CA ALA A 96 -17.60 -2.12 7.71
C ALA A 96 -17.23 -3.38 8.50
N ALA A 97 -17.77 -4.53 8.09
CA ALA A 97 -17.42 -5.83 8.68
C ALA A 97 -16.02 -6.32 8.25
N HIS A 98 -15.43 -5.70 7.23
CA HIS A 98 -14.15 -6.09 6.62
C HIS A 98 -13.17 -4.93 6.61
N ARG A 99 -11.88 -5.24 6.79
CA ARG A 99 -10.79 -4.29 6.61
C ARG A 99 -9.80 -4.81 5.58
N PRO A 100 -9.39 -3.98 4.61
CA PRO A 100 -8.41 -4.40 3.62
C PRO A 100 -7.08 -4.82 4.25
N PRO A 101 -6.39 -5.82 3.69
CA PRO A 101 -5.08 -6.27 4.20
C PRO A 101 -4.05 -5.16 4.35
N GLU A 102 -4.10 -4.13 3.50
CA GLU A 102 -3.17 -2.99 3.50
C GLU A 102 -3.17 -2.22 4.84
N HIS A 103 -4.29 -2.18 5.56
CA HIS A 103 -4.38 -1.49 6.86
C HIS A 103 -3.51 -2.16 7.91
N PHE A 104 -3.44 -3.49 7.87
CA PHE A 104 -2.59 -4.27 8.76
C PHE A 104 -1.14 -4.25 8.28
N ALA A 105 -0.93 -4.44 6.96
CA ALA A 105 0.39 -4.43 6.36
C ALA A 105 1.13 -3.11 6.61
N SER A 106 0.43 -1.97 6.56
CA SER A 106 1.01 -0.66 6.84
C SER A 106 1.54 -0.56 8.28
N VAL A 107 0.74 -0.97 9.28
CA VAL A 107 1.16 -0.95 10.69
C VAL A 107 2.36 -1.88 10.92
N THR A 108 2.29 -3.10 10.41
CA THR A 108 3.39 -4.07 10.53
C THR A 108 4.66 -3.57 9.84
N THR A 109 4.54 -2.94 8.67
CA THR A 109 5.69 -2.43 7.93
C THR A 109 6.36 -1.27 8.67
N VAL A 110 5.60 -0.35 9.27
CA VAL A 110 6.17 0.72 10.11
C VAL A 110 7.01 0.14 11.24
N ALA A 111 6.48 -0.86 11.97
CA ALA A 111 7.19 -1.49 13.08
C ALA A 111 8.48 -2.18 12.61
N LEU A 112 8.41 -2.99 11.54
CA LEU A 112 9.57 -3.72 11.02
C LEU A 112 10.62 -2.79 10.41
N ALA A 113 10.21 -1.76 9.67
CA ALA A 113 11.12 -0.78 9.09
C ALA A 113 11.81 0.05 10.18
N GLY A 114 11.13 0.37 11.28
CA GLY A 114 11.72 1.08 12.42
C GLY A 114 12.80 0.26 13.14
N ILE A 115 12.69 -1.07 13.16
CA ILE A 115 13.74 -1.96 13.72
C ILE A 115 14.95 -2.05 12.77
N ALA A 116 14.72 -1.92 11.47
CA ALA A 116 15.75 -2.09 10.43
C ALA A 116 16.49 -0.78 10.06
N LEU A 117 16.04 0.37 10.59
CA LEU A 117 16.62 1.69 10.38
C LEU A 117 17.85 1.90 11.28
#